data_AF-A0A1W9PKU4-F1
#
_entry.id   AF-A0A1W9PKU4-F1
#
_cell.length_a   1.000
_cell.length_b   1.000
_cell.length_c   1.000
_cell.angle_alpha   90.00
_cell.angle_beta   90.00
_cell.angle_gamma   90.00
#
_symmetry.space_group_name_H-M   'P 1'
#
loop_
_entity.id
_entity.type
_entity.pdbx_description
1 polymer ?
#
loop_
_entity_poly.entity_id
_entity_poly.type
_entity_poly.pdbx_seq_one_letter_code
_entity_poly.pdbx_strand_id
1 'polypeptide(L)'
;MSYEFFIAKRYLKAKRKTGFISLITYISIVGVAVGVAALIIVLSVMNGFEKEVRSRIIGFDAHLRVRTYHNQGMVNYQETMQKIERLDHVVGVCPYIYGKVMIKVGKNVDGMIVKGTDMKRIT
;
A
#
# COMPACT_ATOMS: atom_id res chain seq x y z
N MET A 1 11.24 0.55 -42.90
CA MET A 1 11.11 -0.50 -41.86
C MET A 1 9.84 -1.36 -41.99
N SER A 2 9.22 -1.52 -43.16
CA SER A 2 8.05 -2.43 -43.31
C SER A 2 8.39 -3.80 -43.92
N TYR A 3 9.54 -3.92 -44.58
CA TYR A 3 9.90 -5.14 -45.30
C TYR A 3 10.33 -6.28 -44.36
N GLU A 4 11.06 -5.96 -43.28
CA GLU A 4 11.49 -6.93 -42.27
C GLU A 4 10.29 -7.56 -41.54
N PHE A 5 9.29 -6.76 -41.16
CA PHE A 5 8.07 -7.26 -40.51
C PHE A 5 7.21 -8.09 -41.47
N PHE A 6 7.15 -7.71 -42.76
CA PHE A 6 6.48 -8.50 -43.79
C PHE A 6 7.13 -9.87 -43.97
N ILE A 7 8.47 -9.94 -44.02
CA ILE A 7 9.21 -11.19 -44.08
C ILE A 7 9.01 -12.01 -42.79
N ALA A 8 9.16 -11.40 -41.62
CA ALA A 8 9.00 -12.08 -40.34
C ALA A 8 7.61 -12.70 -40.18
N LYS A 9 6.54 -11.95 -40.45
CA LYS A 9 5.15 -12.44 -40.37
C LYS A 9 4.87 -13.53 -41.41
N ARG A 10 5.42 -13.42 -42.62
CA ARG A 10 5.31 -14.46 -43.65
C ARG A 10 6.00 -15.75 -43.22
N TYR A 11 7.17 -15.68 -42.60
CA TYR A 11 7.87 -16.85 -42.08
C TYR A 11 7.17 -17.48 -40.86
N LEU A 12 6.59 -16.65 -39.98
CA LEU A 12 5.76 -17.10 -38.85
C LEU A 12 4.46 -17.78 -39.29
N LYS A 13 3.81 -17.28 -40.34
CA LYS A 13 2.52 -17.79 -40.86
C LYS A 13 2.69 -18.83 -41.97
N ALA A 14 3.90 -19.06 -42.47
CA ALA A 14 4.13 -19.98 -43.58
C ALA A 14 3.73 -21.40 -43.17
N LYS A 15 2.67 -21.92 -43.81
CA LYS A 15 2.33 -23.35 -43.84
C LYS A 15 3.49 -24.09 -44.52
N ARG A 16 4.54 -24.42 -43.77
CA ARG A 16 5.56 -25.37 -44.25
C ARG A 16 4.82 -26.68 -44.53
N LYS A 17 5.22 -27.41 -45.58
CA LYS A 17 4.62 -28.69 -46.00
C LYS A 17 4.60 -29.76 -44.89
N THR A 18 5.21 -29.51 -43.73
CA THR A 18 5.20 -30.32 -42.52
C THR A 18 4.47 -29.58 -41.38
N GLY A 19 3.26 -30.01 -41.02
CA GLY A 19 2.46 -29.40 -39.95
C GLY A 19 3.13 -29.39 -38.56
N PHE A 20 4.10 -30.28 -38.32
CA PHE A 20 4.87 -30.37 -37.08
C PHE A 20 5.61 -29.07 -36.71
N ILE A 21 6.20 -28.37 -37.69
CA ILE A 21 6.96 -27.14 -37.41
C ILE A 21 6.01 -26.02 -36.95
N SER A 22 4.83 -25.91 -37.58
CA SER A 22 3.82 -24.91 -37.21
C SER A 22 3.28 -25.13 -35.80
N LEU A 23 3.19 -26.39 -35.34
CA LEU A 23 2.74 -26.73 -33.99
C LEU A 23 3.74 -26.27 -32.93
N ILE A 24 5.04 -26.56 -33.13
CA ILE A 24 6.10 -26.16 -32.20
C ILE A 24 6.13 -24.64 -32.06
N THR A 25 6.07 -23.90 -33.16
CA THR A 25 6.03 -22.42 -33.12
C THR A 25 4.87 -21.89 -32.29
N TYR A 26 3.68 -22.49 -32.42
CA TYR A 26 2.51 -22.06 -31.64
C TYR A 26 2.69 -22.35 -30.15
N ILE A 27 3.17 -23.54 -29.79
CA ILE A 27 3.42 -23.93 -28.40
C ILE A 27 4.48 -23.02 -27.78
N SER A 28 5.55 -22.70 -28.49
CA SER A 28 6.59 -21.78 -28.00
C SER A 28 6.06 -20.37 -27.73
N ILE A 29 5.24 -19.83 -28.64
CA ILE A 29 4.64 -18.49 -28.46
C ILE A 29 3.70 -18.48 -27.26
N VAL A 30 2.83 -19.48 -27.13
CA VAL A 30 1.90 -19.60 -26.01
C VAL A 30 2.66 -19.78 -24.69
N GLY A 31 3.70 -20.61 -24.67
CA GLY A 31 4.52 -20.84 -23.48
C GLY A 31 5.21 -19.56 -22.98
N VAL A 32 5.83 -18.80 -23.88
CA VAL A 32 6.45 -17.51 -23.53
C VAL A 32 5.39 -16.50 -23.09
N ALA A 33 4.26 -16.41 -23.79
CA ALA A 33 3.17 -15.50 -23.43
C ALA A 33 2.64 -15.78 -22.02
N VAL A 34 2.40 -17.05 -21.69
CA VAL A 34 1.92 -17.47 -20.36
C VAL A 34 2.98 -17.20 -19.29
N GLY A 35 4.25 -17.51 -19.55
CA GLY A 35 5.33 -17.27 -18.59
C GLY A 35 5.53 -15.78 -18.27
N VAL A 36 5.55 -14.93 -19.30
CA VAL A 36 5.66 -13.49 -19.13
C VAL A 36 4.41 -12.90 -18.46
N ALA A 37 3.21 -13.36 -18.84
CA ALA A 37 1.97 -12.92 -18.20
C ALA A 37 1.96 -13.26 -16.70
N ALA A 38 2.37 -14.47 -16.32
CA ALA A 38 2.46 -14.87 -14.93
C ALA A 38 3.42 -13.97 -14.13
N LEU A 39 4.61 -13.68 -14.68
CA LEU A 39 5.58 -12.77 -14.05
C LEU A 39 5.00 -11.35 -13.88
N ILE A 40 4.35 -10.82 -14.92
CA ILE A 40 3.70 -9.50 -14.86
C ILE A 40 2.61 -9.47 -13.79
N ILE A 41 1.77 -10.51 -13.70
CA ILE A 41 0.70 -10.60 -12.71
C ILE A 41 1.27 -10.61 -11.29
N VAL A 42 2.27 -11.47 -11.03
CA VAL A 42 2.90 -11.56 -9.70
C VAL A 42 3.50 -10.24 -9.29
N LEU A 43 4.27 -9.59 -10.17
CA LEU A 43 4.85 -8.28 -9.90
C LEU A 43 3.78 -7.22 -9.65
N SER A 44 2.70 -7.24 -10.43
CA SER A 44 1.59 -6.28 -10.28
C SER A 44 0.89 -6.44 -8.93
N VAL A 45 0.66 -7.68 -8.49
CA VAL A 45 0.07 -7.97 -7.19
C VAL A 45 0.99 -7.53 -6.05
N MET A 46 2.28 -7.87 -6.14
CA MET A 46 3.27 -7.48 -5.12
C MET A 46 3.38 -5.95 -5.00
N ASN A 47 3.50 -5.24 -6.12
CA ASN A 47 3.59 -3.79 -6.15
C ASN A 47 2.30 -3.12 -5.62
N GLY A 48 1.13 -3.63 -5.99
CA GLY A 48 -0.15 -3.13 -5.50
C GLY A 48 -0.30 -3.34 -3.99
N PHE A 49 0.09 -4.52 -3.50
CA PHE A 49 0.03 -4.85 -2.08
C PHE A 49 1.01 -4.01 -1.26
N GLU A 50 2.25 -3.81 -1.73
CA GLU A 50 3.23 -2.96 -1.06
C GLU A 50 2.68 -1.54 -0.87
N LYS A 51 2.08 -0.96 -1.92
CA LYS A 51 1.48 0.36 -1.87
C LYS A 51 0.35 0.44 -0.84
N GLU A 52 -0.53 -0.55 -0.82
CA GLU A 52 -1.68 -0.61 0.10
C GLU A 52 -1.22 -0.77 1.55
N VAL A 53 -0.28 -1.68 1.81
CA VAL A 53 0.29 -1.90 3.14
C VAL A 53 1.01 -0.65 3.62
N ARG A 54 1.85 -0.06 2.78
CA ARG A 54 2.57 1.18 3.11
C ARG A 54 1.61 2.33 3.41
N SER A 55 0.57 2.50 2.59
CA SER A 55 -0.45 3.52 2.78
C SER A 55 -1.19 3.35 4.11
N ARG A 56 -1.60 2.13 4.44
CA ARG A 56 -2.30 1.85 5.72
C ARG A 56 -1.40 2.01 6.94
N ILE A 57 -0.14 1.63 6.85
CA ILE A 57 0.81 1.76 7.98
C ILE A 57 1.15 3.23 8.23
N ILE A 58 1.45 4.00 7.17
CA ILE A 58 1.90 5.40 7.30
C ILE A 58 0.72 6.36 7.51
N GLY A 59 -0.45 6.07 6.92
CA GLY A 59 -1.61 6.96 6.98
C GLY A 59 -2.33 6.99 8.33
N PHE A 60 -2.06 6.04 9.22
CA PHE A 60 -2.84 5.89 10.46
C PHE A 60 -2.17 6.43 11.73
N ASP A 61 -0.86 6.67 11.72
CA ASP A 61 -0.14 7.22 12.88
C ASP A 61 0.47 8.59 12.58
N ALA A 62 0.55 9.42 13.62
CA ALA A 62 1.13 10.75 13.48
C ALA A 62 2.65 10.64 13.28
N HIS A 63 3.20 11.38 12.32
CA HIS A 63 4.64 11.43 12.07
C HIS A 63 5.44 11.83 13.33
N LEU A 64 4.88 12.69 14.18
CA LEU A 64 5.47 13.12 15.45
C LEU A 64 4.43 13.04 16.57
N ARG A 65 4.86 12.56 17.73
CA ARG A 65 4.05 12.52 18.96
C ARG A 65 4.77 13.26 20.08
N VAL A 66 4.16 14.33 20.55
CA VAL A 66 4.62 15.06 21.73
C VAL A 66 3.96 14.44 22.97
N ARG A 67 4.77 14.08 23.96
CA ARG A 67 4.33 13.51 25.27
C ARG A 67 5.16 14.13 26.39
N THR A 68 4.61 14.11 27.60
CA THR A 68 5.36 14.44 28.81
C THR A 68 6.21 13.24 29.24
N TYR A 69 7.34 13.49 29.91
CA TYR A 69 8.31 12.45 30.30
C TYR A 69 7.72 11.32 31.16
N HIS A 70 6.71 11.58 31.98
CA HIS A 70 6.13 10.59 32.89
C HIS A 70 4.76 10.07 32.43
N ASN A 71 4.42 10.25 31.15
CA ASN A 71 3.12 9.87 30.60
C ASN A 71 1.94 10.48 31.40
N GLN A 72 2.19 11.63 32.04
CA GLN A 72 1.21 12.43 32.76
C GLN A 72 0.46 13.31 31.76
N GLY A 73 -0.81 13.60 32.02
CA GLY A 73 -1.60 14.52 31.19
C GLY A 73 -0.87 15.86 31.00
N MET A 74 -0.88 16.38 29.77
CA MET A 74 -0.29 17.69 29.47
C MET A 74 -1.26 18.79 29.91
N VAL A 75 -0.91 19.55 30.96
CA VAL A 75 -1.78 20.59 31.54
C VAL A 75 -2.02 21.74 30.54
N ASN A 76 -0.96 22.27 29.92
CA ASN A 76 -1.04 23.38 28.95
C ASN A 76 -0.93 22.90 27.50
N TYR A 77 -1.72 21.88 27.13
CA TYR A 77 -1.66 21.30 25.78
C TYR A 77 -2.08 22.30 24.69
N GLN A 78 -3.01 23.21 24.98
CA GLN A 78 -3.51 24.19 24.01
C GLN A 78 -2.44 25.19 23.57
N GLU A 79 -1.65 25.72 24.52
CA GLU A 79 -0.57 26.67 24.23
C GLU A 79 0.56 26.00 23.45
N THR A 80 0.94 24.78 23.85
CA THR A 80 1.97 23.98 23.16
C THR A 80 1.55 23.68 21.73
N MET A 81 0.29 23.30 21.54
CA MET A 81 -0.28 23.02 20.24
C MET A 81 -0.29 24.25 19.33
N GLN A 82 -0.69 25.44 19.82
CA GLN A 82 -0.62 26.68 19.04
C GLN A 82 0.80 27.05 18.62
N LYS A 83 1.80 26.78 19.46
CA LYS A 83 3.22 26.99 19.11
C LYS A 83 3.65 26.05 17.98
N ILE A 84 3.19 24.80 17.99
CA ILE A 84 3.52 23.81 16.97
C ILE A 84 2.79 24.08 15.65
N GLU A 85 1.52 24.49 15.70
CA GLU A 85 0.74 24.86 14.51
C GLU A 85 1.35 26.04 13.72
N ARG A 86 2.14 26.90 14.37
CA ARG A 86 2.82 28.03 13.72
C ARG A 86 4.10 27.66 12.96
N LEU A 87 4.53 26.40 13.01
CA LEU A 87 5.72 25.95 12.29
C LEU A 87 5.37 25.61 10.84
N ASP A 88 6.15 26.12 9.88
CA ASP A 88 5.86 26.03 8.44
C ASP A 88 5.73 24.60 7.89
N HIS A 89 6.27 23.59 8.58
CA HIS A 89 6.22 22.19 8.16
C HIS A 89 5.08 21.38 8.80
N VAL A 90 4.24 22.00 9.61
CA VAL A 90 3.16 21.32 10.34
C VAL A 90 1.86 21.43 9.55
N VAL A 91 1.41 20.31 8.99
CA VAL A 91 0.16 20.22 8.21
C VAL A 91 -1.08 20.24 9.12
N GLY A 92 -0.97 19.74 10.35
CA GLY A 92 -2.06 19.73 11.32
C GLY A 92 -1.63 19.20 12.67
N VAL A 93 -2.33 19.65 13.72
CA VAL A 93 -2.08 19.20 15.10
C VAL A 93 -3.39 18.75 15.73
N CYS A 94 -3.38 17.55 16.32
CA CYS A 94 -4.52 16.99 17.02
C CYS A 94 -4.11 16.58 18.43
N PRO A 95 -4.82 17.04 19.48
CA PRO A 95 -4.66 16.47 20.81
C PRO A 95 -5.15 15.02 20.80
N TYR A 96 -4.48 14.15 21.54
CA TYR A 96 -4.89 12.76 21.69
C TYR A 96 -4.73 12.29 23.13
N ILE A 97 -5.59 11.34 23.50
CA ILE A 97 -5.52 10.61 24.76
C ILE A 97 -5.19 9.17 24.43
N TYR A 98 -4.21 8.59 25.10
CA TYR A 98 -3.80 7.20 24.91
C TYR A 98 -3.75 6.50 26.26
N GLY A 99 -4.63 5.52 26.46
CA GLY A 99 -4.79 4.86 27.74
C GLY A 99 -5.17 3.39 27.59
N LYS A 100 -4.82 2.59 28.61
CA LYS A 100 -5.32 1.22 28.74
C LYS A 100 -6.68 1.27 29.43
N VAL A 101 -7.66 0.58 28.87
CA VAL A 101 -9.00 0.44 29.42
C VAL A 101 -9.36 -1.04 29.51
N MET A 102 -10.33 -1.37 30.34
CA MET A 102 -10.95 -2.70 30.30
C MET A 102 -12.34 -2.56 29.70
N ILE A 103 -12.64 -3.42 28.72
CA ILE A 103 -13.98 -3.54 28.16
C ILE A 103 -14.59 -4.82 28.68
N LYS A 104 -15.84 -4.72 29.17
CA LYS A 104 -16.60 -5.84 29.70
C LYS A 104 -17.85 -6.05 28.85
N VAL A 105 -18.03 -7.28 28.37
CA VAL A 105 -19.25 -7.73 27.69
C VAL A 105 -19.74 -9.01 28.36
N GLY A 106 -20.86 -8.92 29.06
CA GLY A 106 -21.38 -10.03 29.87
C GLY A 106 -20.39 -10.45 30.96
N LYS A 107 -19.90 -11.69 30.90
CA LYS A 107 -18.88 -12.25 31.80
C LYS A 107 -17.44 -12.08 31.31
N ASN A 108 -17.24 -11.66 30.06
CA ASN A 108 -15.92 -11.51 29.47
C ASN A 108 -15.38 -10.11 29.76
N VAL A 109 -14.14 -10.03 30.23
CA VAL A 109 -13.39 -8.78 30.43
C VAL A 109 -12.10 -8.89 29.63
N ASP A 110 -11.83 -7.88 28.81
CA ASP A 110 -10.61 -7.80 28.02
C ASP A 110 -9.95 -6.42 28.17
N GLY A 111 -8.62 -6.42 28.18
CA GLY A 111 -7.81 -5.21 28.26
C GLY A 111 -7.55 -4.65 26.86
N MET A 112 -8.00 -3.44 26.59
CA MET A 112 -7.79 -2.77 25.31
C MET A 112 -7.03 -1.45 25.48
N ILE A 113 -6.39 -1.00 24.41
CA ILE A 113 -5.79 0.33 24.33
C ILE A 113 -6.76 1.23 23.57
N VAL A 114 -7.13 2.36 24.16
CA VAL A 114 -7.95 3.37 23.52
C VAL A 114 -7.11 4.58 23.16
N LYS A 115 -7.21 4.99 21.90
CA LYS A 115 -6.68 6.25 21.37
C LYS A 115 -7.87 7.17 21.06
N GLY A 116 -8.11 8.17 21.89
CA GLY A 116 -9.09 9.22 21.63
C GLY A 116 -8.42 10.37 20.87
N THR A 117 -9.06 10.88 19.82
CA THR A 117 -8.58 12.02 19.02
C THR A 117 -9.73 12.98 18.73
N ASP A 118 -9.45 14.27 18.64
CA ASP A 118 -10.48 15.26 18.26
C ASP A 118 -10.67 15.29 16.73
N MET A 119 -11.79 14.73 16.26
CA MET A 119 -12.09 14.57 14.83
C MET A 119 -12.24 15.90 14.08
N LYS A 120 -12.60 16.99 14.77
CA LYS A 120 -12.82 18.31 14.14
C LYS A 120 -11.54 18.97 13.62
N ARG A 121 -10.37 18.44 13.98
CA ARG A 121 -9.05 18.99 13.62
C ARG A 121 -8.20 18.07 12.74
N ILE A 122 -8.76 16.95 12.29
CA ILE A 122 -8.07 15.93 11.48
C ILE A 122 -8.27 16.17 9.97
N THR A 123 -9.09 17.16 9.58
CA THR A 123 -9.35 17.53 8.17
C THR A 123 -8.65 18.84 7.85
#